data_AF-A0A1E7GB51-F1
#
_entry.id   AF-A0A1E7GB51-F1
#
_cell.length_a   1.000
_cell.length_b   1.000
_cell.length_c   1.000
_cell.angle_alpha   90.00
_cell.angle_beta   90.00
_cell.angle_gamma   90.00
#
_symmetry.space_group_name_H-M   'P 1'
#
loop_
_entity.id
_entity.type
_entity.pdbx_description
1 polymer ?
#
loop_
_entity_poly.entity_id
_entity_poly.type
_entity_poly.pdbx_seq_one_letter_code
_entity_poly.pdbx_strand_id
1 'polypeptide(L)'
;MFTSRRKKINIITRFRSIIHKRPDIAYKIAATLLFIIYILVFQYLMVLENQPKNANVITAIYWATTTIATVGYGDVVFTSPAGRLFSIIVQVVGVILISSFLVNYVITPWMDRVIKFRLPRKVSAGMKDHIIICGYNQLVETLIDELAGQDLLFVIVDEEEELIRELSYKDIPCILGVTSDKETLINAGIEKARLIIANKSDEKNANIVLTAREFQHLSIIAIVEDSSNSKYLKYAGADNVVSPKSMFGQFIGKKAMDKLVSRVTGATEIFEGIHIVEFPIYLKSPLIGKTIKEVSSQRQFTGAKIVGIWKSGTLSFDPKEEDVIKENSVILAVGTPEGLSKLKKLTH
;
A
#
# COMPACT_ATOMS: atom_id res chain seq x y z
N MET A 1 -1.42 24.08 -47.23
CA MET A 1 -0.45 23.34 -48.06
C MET A 1 0.65 22.81 -47.14
N PHE A 2 0.69 21.49 -46.89
CA PHE A 2 1.63 20.89 -45.92
C PHE A 2 3.00 20.63 -46.56
N THR A 3 4.07 21.18 -45.98
CA THR A 3 5.46 20.81 -46.33
C THR A 3 6.13 20.06 -45.17
N SER A 4 6.11 18.73 -45.27
CA SER A 4 6.71 17.84 -44.26
C SER A 4 8.24 17.89 -44.27
N ARG A 5 8.85 18.61 -43.33
CA ARG A 5 10.28 18.49 -43.02
C ARG A 5 10.55 17.16 -42.31
N ARG A 6 10.93 16.12 -43.06
CA ARG A 6 11.47 14.87 -42.51
C ARG A 6 12.71 15.15 -41.65
N LYS A 7 12.58 15.06 -40.31
CA LYS A 7 13.74 15.00 -39.40
C LYS A 7 14.56 13.75 -39.72
N LYS A 8 15.76 13.92 -40.31
CA LYS A 8 16.81 12.87 -40.27
C LYS A 8 17.28 12.73 -38.82
N ILE A 9 16.62 11.86 -38.06
CA ILE A 9 17.06 11.49 -36.71
C ILE A 9 18.28 10.58 -36.89
N ASN A 10 19.46 11.07 -36.52
CA ASN A 10 20.70 10.29 -36.58
C ASN A 10 20.54 9.01 -35.74
N ILE A 11 20.75 7.84 -36.36
CA ILE A 11 20.61 6.51 -35.75
C ILE A 11 21.39 6.44 -34.42
N ILE A 12 22.59 7.03 -34.39
CA ILE A 12 23.47 7.16 -33.24
C ILE A 12 22.77 7.82 -32.02
N THR A 13 21.98 8.87 -32.24
CA THR A 13 21.27 9.57 -31.14
C THR A 13 20.12 8.74 -30.56
N ARG A 14 19.43 7.95 -31.40
CA ARG A 14 18.39 7.01 -30.96
C ARG A 14 19.01 5.86 -30.15
N PHE A 15 20.13 5.32 -30.62
CA PHE A 15 20.89 4.25 -29.95
C PHE A 15 21.32 4.65 -28.53
N ARG A 16 21.89 5.86 -28.38
CA ARG A 16 22.31 6.40 -27.08
C ARG A 16 21.15 6.56 -26.09
N SER A 17 19.96 6.94 -26.55
CA SER A 17 18.76 7.06 -25.69
C SER A 17 18.16 5.72 -25.25
N ILE A 18 18.35 4.66 -26.05
CA ILE A 18 17.89 3.30 -25.72
C ILE A 18 18.81 2.67 -24.68
N ILE A 19 20.13 2.77 -24.89
CA ILE A 19 21.16 2.23 -23.97
C ILE A 19 20.97 2.76 -22.54
N HIS A 20 20.64 4.06 -22.39
CA HIS A 20 20.48 4.67 -21.07
C HIS A 20 19.13 4.33 -20.38
N LYS A 21 18.11 3.88 -21.12
CA LYS A 21 16.80 3.49 -20.56
C LYS A 21 16.66 1.99 -20.30
N ARG A 22 17.50 1.15 -20.91
CA ARG A 22 17.47 -0.32 -20.78
C ARG A 22 18.89 -0.91 -20.79
N PRO A 23 19.58 -0.94 -19.63
CA PRO A 23 20.96 -1.45 -19.55
C PRO A 23 21.06 -2.94 -19.89
N ASP A 24 19.97 -3.70 -19.71
CA ASP A 24 19.88 -5.12 -20.09
C ASP A 24 20.02 -5.33 -21.61
N ILE A 25 19.44 -4.44 -22.42
CA ILE A 25 19.54 -4.47 -23.88
C ILE A 25 20.95 -4.07 -24.31
N ALA A 26 21.54 -3.05 -23.67
CA ALA A 26 22.92 -2.64 -23.93
C ALA A 26 23.92 -3.77 -23.64
N TYR A 27 23.75 -4.47 -22.50
CA TYR A 27 24.55 -5.64 -22.13
C TYR A 27 24.44 -6.76 -23.16
N LYS A 28 23.22 -7.14 -23.57
CA LYS A 28 22.99 -8.17 -24.59
C LYS A 28 23.68 -7.82 -25.91
N ILE A 29 23.53 -6.58 -26.39
CA ILE A 29 24.18 -6.11 -27.63
C ILE A 29 25.71 -6.16 -27.49
N ALA A 30 26.27 -5.68 -26.37
CA ALA A 30 27.71 -5.72 -26.13
C ALA A 30 28.26 -7.15 -26.09
N ALA A 31 27.58 -8.07 -25.41
CA ALA A 31 27.95 -9.48 -25.35
C ALA A 31 27.89 -10.16 -26.73
N THR A 32 26.85 -9.90 -27.54
CA THR A 32 26.77 -10.43 -28.91
C THR A 32 27.89 -9.89 -29.81
N LEU A 33 28.19 -8.58 -29.73
CA LEU A 33 29.30 -7.99 -30.49
C LEU A 33 30.65 -8.57 -30.07
N LEU A 34 30.88 -8.74 -28.77
CA LEU A 34 32.11 -9.36 -28.24
C LEU A 34 32.26 -10.82 -28.71
N PHE A 35 31.17 -11.60 -28.70
CA PHE A 35 31.17 -12.98 -29.19
C PHE A 35 31.53 -13.07 -30.68
N ILE A 36 31.01 -12.15 -31.50
CA ILE A 36 31.39 -12.03 -32.93
C ILE A 36 32.87 -11.66 -33.07
N ILE A 37 33.39 -10.72 -32.26
CA ILE A 37 34.80 -10.36 -32.24
C ILE A 37 35.67 -11.58 -31.89
N TYR A 38 35.29 -12.38 -30.90
CA TYR A 38 36.02 -13.60 -30.53
C TYR A 38 36.05 -14.63 -31.65
N ILE A 39 34.94 -14.84 -32.37
CA ILE A 39 34.91 -15.71 -33.56
C ILE A 39 35.89 -15.22 -34.62
N LEU A 40 35.86 -13.93 -34.97
CA LEU A 40 36.72 -13.36 -36.01
C LEU A 40 38.21 -13.41 -35.64
N VAL A 41 38.56 -13.06 -34.39
CA VAL A 41 39.94 -13.14 -33.88
C VAL A 41 40.42 -14.59 -33.81
N PHE A 42 39.57 -15.52 -33.38
CA PHE A 42 39.88 -16.94 -33.37
C PHE A 42 40.21 -17.44 -34.79
N GLN A 43 39.35 -17.18 -35.78
CA GLN A 43 39.58 -17.62 -37.16
C GLN A 43 40.88 -17.05 -37.72
N TYR A 44 41.16 -15.76 -37.48
CA TYR A 44 42.40 -15.11 -37.90
C TYR A 44 43.64 -15.76 -37.27
N LEU A 45 43.63 -16.00 -35.96
CA LEU A 45 44.76 -16.64 -35.26
C LEU A 45 44.97 -18.10 -35.71
N MET A 46 43.90 -18.86 -35.97
CA MET A 46 44.04 -20.25 -36.46
C MET A 46 44.61 -20.34 -37.88
N VAL A 47 44.36 -19.33 -38.73
CA VAL A 47 45.05 -19.21 -40.02
C VAL A 47 46.53 -18.87 -39.83
N LEU A 48 46.87 -17.95 -38.93
CA LEU A 48 48.27 -17.58 -38.63
C LEU A 48 49.08 -18.74 -38.02
N GLU A 49 48.46 -19.62 -37.23
CA GLU A 49 49.11 -20.81 -36.68
C GLU A 49 49.21 -21.99 -37.67
N ASN A 50 48.96 -21.77 -38.97
CA ASN A 50 48.93 -22.82 -40.00
C ASN A 50 47.96 -23.97 -39.69
N GLN A 51 46.85 -23.69 -39.00
CA GLN A 51 45.77 -24.64 -38.72
C GLN A 51 44.46 -24.30 -39.48
N PRO A 52 44.48 -24.13 -40.83
CA PRO A 52 43.32 -23.62 -41.58
C PRO A 52 42.10 -24.55 -41.53
N LYS A 53 42.28 -25.85 -41.29
CA LYS A 53 41.18 -26.82 -41.09
C LYS A 53 40.25 -26.41 -39.93
N ASN A 54 40.83 -25.82 -38.88
CA ASN A 54 40.15 -25.42 -37.66
C ASN A 54 39.63 -23.96 -37.73
N ALA A 55 39.99 -23.19 -38.76
CA ALA A 55 39.61 -21.79 -38.92
C ALA A 55 38.20 -21.56 -39.49
N ASN A 56 37.34 -22.59 -39.49
CA ASN A 56 35.96 -22.47 -39.97
C ASN A 56 35.04 -21.88 -38.88
N VAL A 57 33.90 -21.30 -39.29
CA VAL A 57 32.97 -20.59 -38.39
C VAL A 57 32.34 -21.52 -37.34
N ILE A 58 32.10 -22.79 -37.67
CA ILE A 58 31.47 -23.76 -36.77
C ILE A 58 32.44 -24.11 -35.64
N THR A 59 33.70 -24.41 -35.97
CA THR A 59 34.78 -24.63 -35.00
C THR A 59 35.05 -23.39 -34.14
N ALA A 60 34.94 -22.18 -34.70
CA ALA A 60 35.08 -20.94 -33.95
C ALA A 60 33.95 -20.73 -32.93
N ILE A 61 32.69 -20.98 -33.32
CA ILE A 61 31.53 -20.93 -32.40
C ILE A 61 31.67 -22.01 -31.32
N TYR A 62 32.06 -23.23 -31.71
CA TYR A 62 32.29 -24.35 -30.80
C TYR A 62 33.35 -23.98 -29.75
N TRP A 63 34.54 -23.55 -30.19
CA TRP A 63 35.64 -23.17 -29.30
C TRP A 63 35.28 -22.00 -28.39
N ALA A 64 34.64 -20.95 -28.93
CA ALA A 64 34.22 -19.81 -28.11
C ALA A 64 33.20 -20.23 -27.06
N THR A 65 32.25 -21.10 -27.41
CA THR A 65 31.22 -21.60 -26.48
C THR A 65 31.83 -22.48 -25.39
N THR A 66 32.68 -23.45 -25.74
CA THR A 66 33.30 -24.36 -24.77
C THR A 66 34.31 -23.65 -23.86
N THR A 67 34.96 -22.59 -24.35
CA THR A 67 35.87 -21.74 -23.58
C THR A 67 35.12 -20.82 -22.62
N ILE A 68 34.08 -20.12 -23.09
CA ILE A 68 33.26 -19.21 -22.26
C ILE A 68 32.46 -19.99 -21.21
N ALA A 69 31.93 -21.17 -21.56
CA ALA A 69 31.24 -22.07 -20.65
C ALA A 69 32.17 -22.86 -19.72
N THR A 70 33.49 -22.61 -19.74
CA THR A 70 34.51 -23.27 -18.90
C THR A 70 34.60 -24.80 -19.03
N VAL A 71 34.12 -25.36 -20.15
CA VAL A 71 34.16 -26.81 -20.43
C VAL A 71 35.54 -27.23 -20.93
N GLY A 72 36.12 -26.47 -21.88
CA GLY A 72 37.52 -26.59 -22.28
C GLY A 72 37.99 -27.99 -22.71
N TYR A 73 37.29 -28.67 -23.64
CA TYR A 73 37.62 -30.03 -24.10
C TYR A 73 39.07 -30.23 -24.58
N GLY A 74 39.78 -29.17 -25.00
CA GLY A 74 41.20 -29.22 -25.34
C GLY A 74 41.54 -29.84 -26.70
N ASP A 75 40.52 -30.14 -27.51
CA ASP A 75 40.61 -30.67 -28.87
C ASP A 75 41.05 -29.61 -29.90
N VAL A 76 40.66 -28.36 -29.67
CA VAL A 76 41.06 -27.19 -30.48
C VAL A 76 41.76 -26.17 -29.60
N VAL A 77 43.07 -25.99 -29.81
CA VAL A 77 43.93 -25.15 -28.96
C VAL A 77 44.94 -24.33 -29.76
N PHE A 78 45.27 -23.16 -29.22
CA PHE A 78 46.37 -22.33 -29.70
C PHE A 78 47.71 -22.79 -29.12
N THR A 79 48.69 -22.89 -29.99
CA THR A 79 50.07 -23.27 -29.67
C THR A 79 50.97 -22.05 -29.44
N SER A 80 50.69 -20.91 -30.10
CA SER A 80 51.50 -19.69 -29.98
C SER A 80 51.27 -18.95 -28.65
N PRO A 81 52.25 -18.16 -28.18
CA PRO A 81 52.06 -17.30 -27.01
C PRO A 81 50.92 -16.30 -27.18
N ALA A 82 50.71 -15.77 -28.40
CA ALA A 82 49.66 -14.81 -28.70
C ALA A 82 48.26 -15.45 -28.63
N GLY A 83 48.09 -16.63 -29.23
CA GLY A 83 46.83 -17.39 -29.16
C GLY A 83 46.51 -17.88 -27.75
N ARG A 84 47.53 -18.26 -26.95
CA ARG A 84 47.35 -18.56 -25.52
C ARG A 84 46.91 -17.34 -24.71
N LEU A 85 47.50 -16.17 -24.95
CA LEU A 85 47.09 -14.92 -24.30
C LEU A 85 45.64 -14.56 -24.66
N PHE A 86 45.26 -14.73 -25.93
CA PHE A 86 43.87 -14.57 -26.37
C PHE A 86 42.92 -15.54 -25.65
N SER A 87 43.26 -16.83 -25.54
CA SER A 87 42.49 -17.80 -24.75
C SER A 87 42.25 -17.35 -23.31
N ILE A 88 43.29 -16.86 -22.62
CA ILE A 88 43.18 -16.38 -21.23
C ILE A 88 42.20 -15.20 -21.14
N ILE A 89 42.26 -14.25 -22.07
CA ILE A 89 41.34 -13.10 -22.12
C ILE A 89 39.89 -13.59 -22.35
N VAL A 90 39.67 -14.50 -23.30
CA VAL A 90 38.33 -15.06 -23.59
C VAL A 90 37.78 -15.82 -22.39
N GLN A 91 38.60 -16.60 -21.68
CA GLN A 91 38.19 -17.32 -20.46
C GLN A 91 37.79 -16.36 -19.34
N VAL A 92 38.65 -15.39 -18.99
CA VAL A 92 38.40 -14.44 -17.90
C VAL A 92 37.14 -13.61 -18.16
N VAL A 93 36.99 -13.06 -19.37
CA VAL A 93 35.80 -12.28 -19.72
C VAL A 93 34.56 -13.16 -19.86
N GLY A 94 34.71 -14.38 -20.38
CA GLY A 94 33.62 -15.37 -20.48
C GLY A 94 33.02 -15.74 -19.13
N VAL A 95 33.88 -16.03 -18.14
CA VAL A 95 33.47 -16.29 -16.75
C VAL A 95 32.71 -15.09 -16.18
N ILE A 96 33.23 -13.87 -16.32
CA ILE A 96 32.57 -12.66 -15.81
C ILE A 96 31.17 -12.49 -16.44
N LEU A 97 31.04 -12.71 -17.76
CA LEU A 97 29.77 -12.58 -18.47
C LEU A 97 28.73 -13.65 -18.08
N ILE A 98 29.14 -14.92 -17.97
CA ILE A 98 28.25 -15.99 -17.51
C ILE A 98 27.86 -15.78 -16.04
N SER A 99 28.82 -15.50 -15.15
CA SER A 99 28.54 -15.28 -13.73
C SER A 99 27.60 -14.08 -13.51
N SER A 100 27.84 -12.96 -14.20
CA SER A 100 26.94 -11.79 -14.13
C SER A 100 25.54 -12.11 -14.67
N PHE A 101 25.42 -12.89 -15.74
CA PHE A 101 24.12 -13.34 -16.25
C PHE A 101 23.40 -14.26 -15.25
N LEU A 102 24.07 -15.28 -14.72
CA LEU A 102 23.50 -16.19 -13.73
C LEU A 102 23.07 -15.46 -12.46
N VAL A 103 23.90 -14.55 -11.94
CA VAL A 103 23.55 -13.75 -10.76
C VAL A 103 22.29 -12.94 -11.01
N ASN A 104 22.25 -12.10 -12.05
CA ASN A 104 21.14 -11.16 -12.26
C ASN A 104 19.83 -11.82 -12.71
N TYR A 105 19.88 -12.90 -13.50
CA TYR A 105 18.68 -13.48 -14.12
C TYR A 105 18.20 -14.80 -13.50
N VAL A 106 19.05 -15.50 -12.74
CA VAL A 106 18.70 -16.78 -12.08
C VAL A 106 18.77 -16.64 -10.57
N ILE A 107 19.91 -16.23 -10.03
CA ILE A 107 20.15 -16.25 -8.58
C ILE A 107 19.36 -15.14 -7.88
N THR A 108 19.42 -13.88 -8.33
CA THR A 108 18.69 -12.78 -7.68
C THR A 108 17.17 -13.01 -7.68
N PRO A 109 16.49 -13.34 -8.80
CA PRO A 109 15.04 -13.56 -8.78
C PRO A 109 14.62 -14.81 -7.98
N TRP A 110 15.49 -15.82 -7.88
CA TRP A 110 15.28 -16.98 -7.02
C TRP A 110 15.49 -16.62 -5.54
N MET A 111 16.53 -15.86 -5.22
CA MET A 111 16.80 -15.35 -3.87
C MET A 111 15.68 -14.42 -3.40
N ASP A 112 15.17 -13.51 -4.21
CA ASP A 112 14.04 -12.64 -3.84
C ASP A 112 12.80 -13.48 -3.49
N ARG A 113 12.53 -14.52 -4.28
CA ARG A 113 11.45 -15.48 -4.01
C ARG A 113 11.66 -16.24 -2.70
N VAL A 114 12.90 -16.64 -2.39
CA VAL A 114 13.26 -17.35 -1.14
C VAL A 114 13.32 -16.41 0.07
N ILE A 115 13.74 -15.16 -0.11
CA ILE A 115 13.82 -14.13 0.95
C ILE A 115 12.42 -13.67 1.35
N LYS A 116 11.45 -13.63 0.42
CA LYS A 116 10.02 -13.46 0.75
C LYS A 116 9.43 -14.58 1.64
N PHE A 117 10.15 -15.67 1.94
CA PHE A 117 9.75 -16.62 3.00
C PHE A 117 10.13 -16.15 4.41
N ARG A 118 11.05 -15.20 4.58
CA ARG A 118 11.31 -14.58 5.88
C ARG A 118 10.29 -13.47 6.10
N LEU A 119 9.23 -13.81 6.82
CA LEU A 119 8.19 -12.85 7.21
C LEU A 119 8.82 -11.68 7.99
N PRO A 120 8.42 -10.44 7.68
CA PRO A 120 8.94 -9.26 8.40
C PRO A 120 8.62 -9.40 9.89
N ARG A 121 9.59 -9.09 10.76
CA ARG A 121 9.41 -9.10 12.23
C ARG A 121 9.70 -7.76 12.89
N LYS A 122 10.09 -6.76 12.10
CA LYS A 122 10.48 -5.43 12.57
C LYS A 122 10.27 -4.39 11.47
N VAL A 123 9.81 -3.20 11.85
CA VAL A 123 9.64 -2.07 10.92
C VAL A 123 10.99 -1.47 10.49
N SER A 124 10.98 -0.70 9.40
CA SER A 124 12.16 0.03 8.95
C SER A 124 12.57 1.09 9.97
N ALA A 125 13.87 1.32 10.13
CA ALA A 125 14.41 2.20 11.18
C ALA A 125 13.96 3.69 11.08
N GLY A 126 13.47 4.10 9.90
CA GLY A 126 12.94 5.44 9.63
C GLY A 126 11.47 5.65 9.98
N MET A 127 10.72 4.60 10.32
CA MET A 127 9.29 4.69 10.62
C MET A 127 9.04 5.49 11.92
N LYS A 128 8.16 6.48 11.84
CA LYS A 128 7.78 7.45 12.89
C LYS A 128 6.38 8.00 12.63
N ASP A 129 5.73 8.50 13.67
CA ASP A 129 4.41 9.16 13.65
C ASP A 129 3.30 8.29 13.02
N HIS A 130 3.55 6.99 12.95
CA HIS A 130 2.72 5.98 12.29
C HIS A 130 1.69 5.38 13.24
N ILE A 131 0.77 4.62 12.65
CA ILE A 131 -0.31 3.90 13.33
C ILE A 131 0.05 2.41 13.41
N ILE A 132 0.02 1.82 14.61
CA ILE A 132 0.16 0.38 14.79
C ILE A 132 -1.24 -0.24 14.85
N ILE A 133 -1.52 -1.25 14.02
CA ILE A 133 -2.81 -1.95 13.99
C ILE A 133 -2.57 -3.41 14.40
N CYS A 134 -3.01 -3.77 15.61
CA CYS A 134 -2.88 -5.12 16.14
C CYS A 134 -4.11 -5.95 15.72
N GLY A 135 -3.92 -6.83 14.74
CA GLY A 135 -4.96 -7.68 14.18
C GLY A 135 -5.52 -7.20 12.84
N TYR A 136 -5.41 -8.03 11.79
CA TYR A 136 -6.08 -7.80 10.50
C TYR A 136 -7.45 -8.47 10.42
N ASN A 137 -8.42 -7.79 9.81
CA ASN A 137 -9.72 -8.32 9.40
C ASN A 137 -10.34 -7.38 8.34
N GLN A 138 -11.54 -7.69 7.85
CA GLN A 138 -12.24 -6.90 6.84
C GLN A 138 -12.52 -5.44 7.27
N LEU A 139 -12.68 -5.17 8.58
CA LEU A 139 -12.80 -3.80 9.09
C LEU A 139 -11.47 -3.05 8.93
N VAL A 140 -10.34 -3.71 9.22
CA VAL A 140 -9.00 -3.14 9.03
C VAL A 140 -8.66 -2.96 7.56
N GLU A 141 -9.11 -3.84 6.66
CA GLU A 141 -8.98 -3.66 5.20
C GLU A 141 -9.60 -2.33 4.75
N THR A 142 -10.83 -2.01 5.20
CA THR A 142 -11.46 -0.71 4.90
C THR A 142 -10.77 0.46 5.61
N LEU A 143 -10.21 0.24 6.81
CA LEU A 143 -9.48 1.27 7.56
C LEU A 143 -8.17 1.65 6.86
N ILE A 144 -7.39 0.69 6.36
CA ILE A 144 -6.11 0.98 5.72
C ILE A 144 -6.28 1.73 4.40
N ASP A 145 -7.38 1.52 3.67
CA ASP A 145 -7.72 2.30 2.48
C ASP A 145 -7.96 3.79 2.82
N GLU A 146 -8.71 4.08 3.89
CA GLU A 146 -8.93 5.46 4.36
C GLU A 146 -7.63 6.10 4.88
N LEU A 147 -6.81 5.35 5.62
CA LEU A 147 -5.50 5.84 6.09
C LEU A 147 -4.54 6.14 4.93
N ALA A 148 -4.47 5.26 3.94
CA ALA A 148 -3.67 5.45 2.73
C ALA A 148 -4.17 6.65 1.91
N GLY A 149 -5.50 6.87 1.84
CA GLY A 149 -6.10 8.04 1.20
C GLY A 149 -5.78 9.38 1.86
N GLN A 150 -5.21 9.37 3.07
CA GLN A 150 -4.75 10.56 3.82
C GLN A 150 -3.21 10.60 3.97
N ASP A 151 -2.46 9.80 3.19
CA ASP A 151 -1.00 9.64 3.29
C ASP A 151 -0.49 9.25 4.71
N LEU A 152 -1.33 8.59 5.52
CA LEU A 152 -0.97 8.19 6.89
C LEU A 152 -0.22 6.85 6.90
N LEU A 153 0.98 6.86 7.48
CA LEU A 153 1.80 5.65 7.65
C LEU A 153 1.18 4.73 8.71
N PHE A 154 1.11 3.43 8.40
CA PHE A 154 0.67 2.40 9.33
C PHE A 154 1.54 1.14 9.24
N VAL A 155 1.39 0.24 10.22
CA VAL A 155 1.90 -1.14 10.20
C VAL A 155 0.88 -2.08 10.85
N ILE A 156 0.63 -3.22 10.23
CA ILE A 156 -0.18 -4.31 10.79
C ILE A 156 0.71 -5.26 11.61
N VAL A 157 0.27 -5.64 12.81
CA VAL A 157 0.91 -6.66 13.65
C VAL A 157 -0.03 -7.84 13.78
N ASP A 158 0.42 -9.04 13.41
CA ASP A 158 -0.35 -10.27 13.58
C ASP A 158 0.51 -11.50 13.90
N GLU A 159 -0.12 -12.52 14.46
CA GLU A 159 0.49 -13.78 14.90
C GLU A 159 0.45 -14.87 13.81
N GLU A 160 -0.43 -14.71 12.80
CA GLU A 160 -0.70 -15.70 11.76
C GLU A 160 0.28 -15.57 10.57
N GLU A 161 1.10 -16.60 10.33
CA GLU A 161 2.15 -16.56 9.31
C GLU A 161 1.58 -16.48 7.88
N GLU A 162 0.49 -17.19 7.60
CA GLU A 162 -0.22 -17.17 6.31
C GLU A 162 -0.73 -15.77 5.97
N LEU A 163 -1.35 -15.08 6.94
CA LEU A 163 -1.85 -13.73 6.82
C LEU A 163 -0.71 -12.72 6.56
N ILE A 164 0.35 -12.76 7.36
CA ILE A 164 1.51 -11.86 7.16
C ILE A 164 2.18 -12.11 5.79
N ARG A 165 2.18 -13.36 5.32
CA ARG A 165 2.65 -13.71 3.97
C ARG A 165 1.78 -13.10 2.87
N GLU A 166 0.45 -13.13 3.03
CA GLU A 166 -0.48 -12.51 2.08
C GLU A 166 -0.31 -10.98 2.04
N LEU A 167 -0.27 -10.32 3.21
CA LEU A 167 -0.08 -8.87 3.32
C LEU A 167 1.26 -8.44 2.72
N SER A 168 2.34 -9.17 2.99
CA SER A 168 3.68 -8.96 2.41
C SER A 168 3.72 -9.21 0.89
N TYR A 169 2.88 -10.10 0.35
CA TYR A 169 2.74 -10.27 -1.10
C TYR A 169 1.99 -9.10 -1.76
N LYS A 170 1.04 -8.48 -1.05
CA LYS A 170 0.33 -7.25 -1.47
C LYS A 170 1.12 -5.96 -1.22
N ASP A 171 2.38 -6.06 -0.78
CA ASP A 171 3.24 -4.95 -0.35
C ASP A 171 2.62 -4.05 0.77
N ILE A 172 1.71 -4.62 1.57
CA ILE A 172 1.09 -3.94 2.72
C ILE A 172 2.05 -3.99 3.93
N PRO A 173 2.36 -2.87 4.59
CA PRO A 173 3.26 -2.85 5.76
C PRO A 173 2.75 -3.72 6.91
N CYS A 174 3.48 -4.80 7.21
CA CYS A 174 3.11 -5.76 8.24
C CYS A 174 4.35 -6.30 8.98
N ILE A 175 4.15 -6.82 10.19
CA ILE A 175 5.11 -7.66 10.93
C ILE A 175 4.42 -8.85 11.59
N LEU A 176 5.14 -9.97 11.65
CA LEU A 176 4.81 -11.17 12.40
C LEU A 176 5.29 -11.04 13.86
N GLY A 177 4.39 -11.22 14.81
CA GLY A 177 4.71 -11.33 16.23
C GLY A 177 3.48 -11.35 17.13
N VAL A 178 3.67 -11.62 18.42
CA VAL A 178 2.56 -11.67 19.38
C VAL A 178 2.05 -10.27 19.68
N THR A 179 0.77 -10.02 19.37
CA THR A 179 0.20 -8.66 19.42
C THR A 179 0.27 -8.00 20.80
N SER A 180 0.24 -8.79 21.88
CA SER A 180 0.36 -8.33 23.27
C SER A 180 1.79 -8.35 23.83
N ASP A 181 2.78 -8.81 23.06
CA ASP A 181 4.17 -8.89 23.51
C ASP A 181 4.89 -7.54 23.35
N LYS A 182 5.62 -7.15 24.39
CA LYS A 182 6.35 -5.87 24.44
C LYS A 182 7.48 -5.82 23.42
N GLU A 183 8.21 -6.91 23.18
CA GLU A 183 9.30 -6.92 22.20
C GLU A 183 8.75 -6.77 20.77
N THR A 184 7.64 -7.45 20.47
CA THR A 184 6.90 -7.31 19.22
C THR A 184 6.43 -5.86 19.00
N LEU A 185 5.86 -5.20 20.00
CA LEU A 185 5.44 -3.80 19.89
C LEU A 185 6.64 -2.83 19.74
N ILE A 186 7.77 -3.08 20.40
CA ILE A 186 9.02 -2.32 20.18
C ILE A 186 9.51 -2.54 18.74
N ASN A 187 9.43 -3.76 18.21
CA ASN A 187 9.76 -4.07 16.83
C ASN A 187 8.74 -3.48 15.82
N ALA A 188 7.50 -3.21 16.22
CA ALA A 188 6.51 -2.40 15.48
C ALA A 188 6.81 -0.89 15.52
N GLY A 189 7.79 -0.46 16.31
CA GLY A 189 8.19 0.95 16.46
C GLY A 189 7.31 1.75 17.42
N ILE A 190 6.67 1.11 18.41
CA ILE A 190 5.74 1.76 19.35
C ILE A 190 6.30 3.00 20.06
N GLU A 191 7.62 3.04 20.31
CA GLU A 191 8.34 4.18 20.90
C GLU A 191 8.24 5.48 20.10
N LYS A 192 7.85 5.41 18.82
CA LYS A 192 7.76 6.52 17.88
C LYS A 192 6.40 6.54 17.15
N ALA A 193 5.47 5.67 17.55
CA ALA A 193 4.15 5.59 16.97
C ALA A 193 3.25 6.66 17.59
N ARG A 194 2.30 7.18 16.81
CA ARG A 194 1.34 8.19 17.28
C ARG A 194 0.10 7.54 17.92
N LEU A 195 -0.28 6.37 17.42
CA LEU A 195 -1.54 5.69 17.72
C LEU A 195 -1.34 4.17 17.63
N ILE A 196 -1.98 3.44 18.54
CA ILE A 196 -2.19 1.99 18.41
C ILE A 196 -3.69 1.68 18.38
N ILE A 197 -4.08 0.73 17.53
CA ILE A 197 -5.43 0.21 17.39
C ILE A 197 -5.42 -1.28 17.75
N ALA A 198 -6.03 -1.64 18.87
CA ALA A 198 -6.19 -3.03 19.30
C ALA A 198 -7.47 -3.62 18.69
N ASN A 199 -7.33 -4.62 17.82
CA ASN A 199 -8.39 -5.23 17.00
C ASN A 199 -8.28 -6.78 16.99
N LYS A 200 -8.14 -7.37 18.17
CA LYS A 200 -8.29 -8.81 18.43
C LYS A 200 -9.54 -9.04 19.31
N SER A 201 -9.63 -10.20 20.00
CA SER A 201 -10.66 -10.43 21.02
C SER A 201 -10.53 -9.46 22.19
N ASP A 202 -11.62 -9.23 22.95
CA ASP A 202 -11.63 -8.31 24.09
C ASP A 202 -10.53 -8.63 25.13
N GLU A 203 -10.24 -9.92 25.35
CA GLU A 203 -9.17 -10.41 26.24
C GLU A 203 -7.77 -10.08 25.71
N LYS A 204 -7.52 -10.32 24.41
CA LYS A 204 -6.25 -9.94 23.77
C LYS A 204 -6.09 -8.42 23.73
N ASN A 205 -7.17 -7.68 23.48
CA ASN A 205 -7.15 -6.22 23.47
C ASN A 205 -6.84 -5.66 24.85
N ALA A 206 -7.34 -6.26 25.94
CA ALA A 206 -6.94 -5.85 27.30
C ALA A 206 -5.42 -6.01 27.50
N ASN A 207 -4.83 -7.13 27.07
CA ASN A 207 -3.38 -7.33 27.16
C ASN A 207 -2.57 -6.39 26.26
N ILE A 208 -3.02 -6.15 25.02
CA ILE A 208 -2.41 -5.16 24.11
C ILE A 208 -2.43 -3.77 24.74
N VAL A 209 -3.57 -3.36 25.28
CA VAL A 209 -3.76 -2.05 25.93
C VAL A 209 -2.85 -1.91 27.14
N LEU A 210 -2.78 -2.92 28.03
CA LEU A 210 -1.89 -2.91 29.20
C LEU A 210 -0.42 -2.74 28.80
N THR A 211 0.07 -3.55 27.84
CA THR A 211 1.46 -3.46 27.35
C THR A 211 1.74 -2.13 26.66
N ALA A 212 0.79 -1.63 25.86
CA ALA A 212 0.92 -0.36 25.17
C ALA A 212 0.85 0.85 26.12
N ARG A 213 0.15 0.73 27.26
CA ARG A 213 -0.03 1.85 28.19
C ARG A 213 1.26 2.28 28.90
N GLU A 214 2.26 1.41 28.96
CA GLU A 214 3.63 1.76 29.39
C GLU A 214 4.22 2.94 28.59
N PHE A 215 3.79 3.13 27.34
CA PHE A 215 4.19 4.24 26.48
C PHE A 215 3.22 5.43 26.67
N GLN A 216 3.56 6.36 27.56
CA GLN A 216 2.65 7.44 27.98
C GLN A 216 2.22 8.42 26.87
N HIS A 217 3.02 8.57 25.81
CA HIS A 217 2.71 9.48 24.68
C HIS A 217 1.74 8.89 23.65
N LEU A 218 1.53 7.57 23.70
CA LEU A 218 0.80 6.83 22.68
C LEU A 218 -0.71 6.96 22.90
N SER A 219 -1.47 7.30 21.86
CA SER A 219 -2.93 7.17 21.91
C SER A 219 -3.34 5.72 21.66
N ILE A 220 -4.32 5.22 22.41
CA ILE A 220 -4.79 3.83 22.37
C ILE A 220 -6.28 3.80 22.03
N ILE A 221 -6.62 3.25 20.87
CA ILE A 221 -7.99 2.88 20.49
C ILE A 221 -8.14 1.37 20.63
N ALA A 222 -9.13 0.91 21.39
CA ALA A 222 -9.48 -0.51 21.45
C ALA A 222 -10.84 -0.75 20.78
N ILE A 223 -10.88 -1.73 19.86
CA ILE A 223 -12.11 -2.23 19.27
C ILE A 223 -12.67 -3.31 20.21
N VAL A 224 -13.95 -3.23 20.55
CA VAL A 224 -14.60 -4.17 21.47
C VAL A 224 -15.71 -4.94 20.76
N GLU A 225 -15.68 -6.26 20.90
CA GLU A 225 -16.67 -7.17 20.32
C GLU A 225 -17.98 -7.13 21.10
N ASP A 226 -17.93 -7.22 22.43
CA ASP A 226 -19.08 -7.00 23.31
C ASP A 226 -18.99 -5.62 23.98
N SER A 227 -20.01 -4.78 23.74
CA SER A 227 -20.10 -3.46 24.38
C SER A 227 -20.10 -3.53 25.92
N SER A 228 -20.51 -4.64 26.52
CA SER A 228 -20.46 -4.84 27.98
C SER A 228 -19.03 -4.81 28.55
N ASN A 229 -18.03 -5.21 27.74
CA ASN A 229 -16.62 -5.25 28.11
C ASN A 229 -15.91 -3.89 27.97
N SER A 230 -16.57 -2.87 27.40
CA SER A 230 -15.95 -1.55 27.14
C SER A 230 -15.29 -0.93 28.37
N LYS A 231 -15.89 -1.11 29.56
CA LYS A 231 -15.36 -0.62 30.83
C LYS A 231 -14.00 -1.23 31.20
N TYR A 232 -13.76 -2.51 30.88
CA TYR A 232 -12.51 -3.19 31.23
C TYR A 232 -11.34 -2.70 30.36
N LEU A 233 -11.59 -2.46 29.07
CA LEU A 233 -10.59 -1.87 28.17
C LEU A 233 -10.25 -0.43 28.56
N LYS A 234 -11.23 0.35 29.05
CA LYS A 234 -10.95 1.67 29.64
C LYS A 234 -10.12 1.57 30.93
N TYR A 235 -10.43 0.63 31.82
CA TYR A 235 -9.64 0.39 33.04
C TYR A 235 -8.21 -0.08 32.76
N ALA A 236 -7.99 -0.82 31.65
CA ALA A 236 -6.66 -1.19 31.18
C ALA A 236 -5.84 0.01 30.65
N GLY A 237 -6.50 1.13 30.33
CA GLY A 237 -5.83 2.37 29.87
C GLY A 237 -6.10 2.76 28.41
N ALA A 238 -7.11 2.18 27.74
CA ALA A 238 -7.50 2.61 26.41
C ALA A 238 -8.17 4.00 26.45
N ASP A 239 -7.65 4.95 25.69
CA ASP A 239 -8.16 6.32 25.63
C ASP A 239 -9.55 6.35 24.99
N ASN A 240 -9.77 5.53 23.96
CA ASN A 240 -11.05 5.35 23.28
C ASN A 240 -11.38 3.87 23.13
N VAL A 241 -12.65 3.52 23.30
CA VAL A 241 -13.16 2.16 23.07
C VAL A 241 -14.35 2.22 22.14
N VAL A 242 -14.29 1.48 21.04
CA VAL A 242 -15.24 1.52 19.92
C VAL A 242 -15.89 0.16 19.75
N SER A 243 -17.23 0.09 19.63
CA SER A 243 -17.95 -1.15 19.33
C SER A 243 -18.63 -1.07 17.95
N PRO A 244 -17.96 -1.50 16.86
CA PRO A 244 -18.51 -1.43 15.51
C PRO A 244 -19.84 -2.17 15.37
N LYS A 245 -19.97 -3.37 15.97
CA LYS A 245 -21.22 -4.16 15.98
C LYS A 245 -22.38 -3.34 16.56
N SER A 246 -22.16 -2.66 17.69
CA SER A 246 -23.18 -1.84 18.36
C SER A 246 -23.57 -0.60 17.55
N MET A 247 -22.59 0.14 17.02
CA MET A 247 -22.84 1.32 16.19
C MET A 247 -23.58 0.96 14.90
N PHE A 248 -23.18 -0.12 14.24
CA PHE A 248 -23.79 -0.59 13.00
C PHE A 248 -25.22 -1.13 13.24
N GLY A 249 -25.45 -1.83 14.35
CA GLY A 249 -26.79 -2.24 14.79
C GLY A 249 -27.72 -1.06 15.05
N GLN A 250 -27.25 -0.02 15.76
CA GLN A 250 -28.00 1.23 15.96
C GLN A 250 -28.26 1.96 14.64
N PHE A 251 -27.29 2.01 13.73
CA PHE A 251 -27.44 2.60 12.41
C PHE A 251 -28.51 1.89 11.58
N ILE A 252 -28.44 0.56 11.46
CA ILE A 252 -29.46 -0.25 10.78
C ILE A 252 -30.83 -0.07 11.44
N GLY A 253 -30.90 -0.06 12.78
CA GLY A 253 -32.14 0.20 13.52
C GLY A 253 -32.77 1.55 13.13
N LYS A 254 -31.99 2.65 13.17
CA LYS A 254 -32.42 3.97 12.71
C LYS A 254 -32.92 3.91 11.24
N LYS A 255 -32.19 3.28 10.32
CA LYS A 255 -32.57 3.14 8.89
C LYS A 255 -33.84 2.31 8.66
N ALA A 256 -34.07 1.27 9.46
CA ALA A 256 -35.26 0.42 9.36
C ALA A 256 -36.50 1.15 9.88
N MET A 257 -36.37 1.79 11.05
CA MET A 257 -37.44 2.60 11.62
C MET A 257 -37.76 3.83 10.77
N ASP A 258 -36.77 4.41 10.07
CA ASP A 258 -36.93 5.53 9.11
C ASP A 258 -37.98 5.27 8.02
N LYS A 259 -38.22 4.00 7.67
CA LYS A 259 -39.22 3.55 6.69
C LYS A 259 -40.55 3.11 7.30
N LEU A 260 -40.56 2.67 8.55
CA LEU A 260 -41.71 2.06 9.23
C LEU A 260 -42.49 3.03 10.10
N VAL A 261 -41.81 4.04 10.65
CA VAL A 261 -42.40 5.03 11.57
C VAL A 261 -42.56 6.35 10.82
N SER A 262 -43.80 6.81 10.66
CA SER A 262 -44.13 8.11 10.04
C SER A 262 -43.73 9.34 10.88
N ARG A 263 -43.25 9.11 12.11
CA ARG A 263 -42.63 10.11 12.98
C ARG A 263 -41.15 10.27 12.61
N VAL A 264 -40.63 11.47 12.84
CA VAL A 264 -39.20 11.71 12.62
C VAL A 264 -38.39 10.90 13.62
N THR A 265 -37.62 9.96 13.09
CA THR A 265 -37.04 8.86 13.86
C THR A 265 -35.78 9.34 14.57
N GLY A 266 -35.67 9.09 15.88
CA GLY A 266 -34.64 9.71 16.71
C GLY A 266 -34.94 11.16 17.13
N ALA A 267 -36.20 11.61 17.01
CA ALA A 267 -36.64 12.89 17.56
C ALA A 267 -36.70 12.84 19.09
N THR A 268 -35.81 13.59 19.76
CA THR A 268 -35.87 13.83 21.21
C THR A 268 -36.63 15.13 21.45
N GLU A 269 -37.68 15.11 22.25
CA GLU A 269 -38.38 16.34 22.66
C GLU A 269 -37.52 17.11 23.69
N ILE A 270 -37.31 18.41 23.46
CA ILE A 270 -36.54 19.28 24.37
C ILE A 270 -37.49 20.20 25.16
N PHE A 271 -38.52 20.72 24.48
CA PHE A 271 -39.59 21.53 25.04
C PHE A 271 -40.91 21.09 24.41
N GLU A 272 -42.04 21.43 25.03
CA GLU A 272 -43.37 21.05 24.56
C GLU A 272 -43.59 21.39 23.07
N GLY A 273 -43.70 20.36 22.23
CA GLY A 273 -43.86 20.48 20.77
C GLY A 273 -42.57 20.75 19.98
N ILE A 274 -41.40 20.91 20.61
CA ILE A 274 -40.11 21.19 19.97
C ILE A 274 -39.16 19.99 20.16
N HIS A 275 -38.75 19.41 19.03
CA HIS A 275 -37.90 18.23 18.98
C HIS A 275 -36.53 18.54 18.35
N ILE A 276 -35.52 17.73 18.66
CA ILE A 276 -34.21 17.70 18.01
C ILE A 276 -33.98 16.36 17.31
N VAL A 277 -33.42 16.38 16.10
CA VAL A 277 -33.22 15.20 15.24
C VAL A 277 -31.87 15.26 14.54
N GLU A 278 -31.24 14.10 14.40
CA GLU A 278 -30.10 13.85 13.50
C GLU A 278 -30.57 13.37 12.12
N PHE A 279 -30.22 14.11 11.07
CA PHE A 279 -30.51 13.78 9.68
C PHE A 279 -29.23 13.38 8.92
N PRO A 280 -28.98 12.07 8.69
CA PRO A 280 -27.86 11.64 7.86
C PRO A 280 -28.13 11.98 6.39
N ILE A 281 -27.12 12.55 5.72
CA ILE A 281 -27.19 12.96 4.31
C ILE A 281 -26.83 11.80 3.39
N TYR A 282 -27.81 11.38 2.58
CA TYR A 282 -27.68 10.24 1.65
C TYR A 282 -27.15 10.69 0.28
N LEU A 283 -26.51 9.76 -0.45
CA LEU A 283 -25.82 9.90 -1.76
C LEU A 283 -26.64 10.49 -2.94
N LYS A 284 -27.87 10.95 -2.73
CA LYS A 284 -28.71 11.63 -3.74
C LYS A 284 -29.42 12.88 -3.20
N SER A 285 -29.13 13.28 -1.97
CA SER A 285 -29.79 14.39 -1.31
C SER A 285 -29.59 15.71 -2.08
N PRO A 286 -30.66 16.49 -2.33
CA PRO A 286 -30.56 17.84 -2.90
C PRO A 286 -29.88 18.86 -1.96
N LEU A 287 -29.32 18.45 -0.83
CA LEU A 287 -28.52 19.26 0.09
C LEU A 287 -27.00 19.08 -0.11
N ILE A 288 -26.55 18.03 -0.83
CA ILE A 288 -25.12 17.83 -1.11
C ILE A 288 -24.60 19.02 -1.94
N GLY A 289 -23.45 19.56 -1.53
CA GLY A 289 -22.81 20.71 -2.17
C GLY A 289 -23.39 22.06 -1.77
N LYS A 290 -24.51 22.11 -1.03
CA LYS A 290 -25.08 23.37 -0.51
C LYS A 290 -24.43 23.79 0.80
N THR A 291 -24.41 25.10 1.01
CA THR A 291 -24.00 25.75 2.25
C THR A 291 -25.12 25.74 3.29
N ILE A 292 -24.76 25.82 4.58
CA ILE A 292 -25.72 26.02 5.67
C ILE A 292 -26.59 27.28 5.44
N LYS A 293 -26.04 28.35 4.84
CA LYS A 293 -26.79 29.55 4.49
C LYS A 293 -27.93 29.26 3.50
N GLU A 294 -27.65 28.54 2.42
CA GLU A 294 -28.65 28.18 1.41
C GLU A 294 -29.75 27.30 2.01
N VAL A 295 -29.40 26.30 2.82
CA VAL A 295 -30.41 25.45 3.48
C VAL A 295 -31.18 26.21 4.56
N SER A 296 -30.52 27.11 5.29
CA SER A 296 -31.16 27.98 6.30
C SER A 296 -32.04 29.06 5.67
N SER A 297 -31.81 29.47 4.43
CA SER A 297 -32.76 30.31 3.69
C SER A 297 -34.09 29.59 3.41
N GLN A 298 -34.04 28.25 3.25
CA GLN A 298 -35.23 27.41 3.11
C GLN A 298 -35.97 27.19 4.44
N ARG A 299 -35.46 27.72 5.57
CA ARG A 299 -36.12 27.68 6.89
C ARG A 299 -37.52 28.31 6.88
N GLN A 300 -37.79 29.26 5.98
CA GLN A 300 -39.14 29.80 5.80
C GLN A 300 -40.16 28.74 5.33
N PHE A 301 -39.70 27.69 4.63
CA PHE A 301 -40.55 26.60 4.14
C PHE A 301 -40.61 25.41 5.10
N THR A 302 -39.48 25.06 5.72
CA THR A 302 -39.39 23.93 6.66
C THR A 302 -39.78 24.30 8.08
N GLY A 303 -39.39 25.46 8.61
CA GLY A 303 -39.56 25.84 10.02
C GLY A 303 -38.52 25.22 10.97
N ALA A 304 -37.69 24.28 10.50
CA ALA A 304 -36.62 23.67 11.30
C ALA A 304 -35.34 24.54 11.27
N LYS A 305 -34.68 24.70 12.42
CA LYS A 305 -33.37 25.35 12.56
C LYS A 305 -32.27 24.28 12.59
N ILE A 306 -31.25 24.39 11.75
CA ILE A 306 -30.02 23.61 11.89
C ILE A 306 -29.23 24.19 13.08
N VAL A 307 -28.79 23.33 14.00
CA VAL A 307 -28.03 23.68 15.21
C VAL A 307 -26.65 23.03 15.26
N GLY A 308 -26.40 22.03 14.43
CA GLY A 308 -25.10 21.38 14.32
C GLY A 308 -24.94 20.60 13.02
N ILE A 309 -23.69 20.29 12.67
CA ILE A 309 -23.36 19.36 11.59
C ILE A 309 -22.18 18.48 12.00
N TRP A 310 -22.32 17.17 11.78
CA TRP A 310 -21.22 16.23 11.84
C TRP A 310 -20.49 16.23 10.49
N LYS A 311 -19.20 16.57 10.51
CA LYS A 311 -18.27 16.49 9.38
C LYS A 311 -17.10 15.60 9.77
N SER A 312 -16.81 14.57 8.96
CA SER A 312 -15.69 13.65 9.19
C SER A 312 -15.59 13.12 10.64
N GLY A 313 -16.73 12.74 11.23
CA GLY A 313 -16.81 12.24 12.61
C GLY A 313 -16.78 13.31 13.72
N THR A 314 -16.53 14.59 13.41
CA THR A 314 -16.57 15.70 14.37
C THR A 314 -17.87 16.50 14.29
N LEU A 315 -18.52 16.74 15.43
CA LEU A 315 -19.71 17.59 15.54
C LEU A 315 -19.30 19.05 15.74
N SER A 316 -19.68 19.92 14.79
CA SER A 316 -19.68 21.36 15.01
C SER A 316 -21.08 21.82 15.40
N PHE A 317 -21.22 22.38 16.59
CA PHE A 317 -22.38 23.19 16.97
C PHE A 317 -22.28 24.59 16.34
N ASP A 318 -23.42 25.24 16.11
CA ASP A 318 -23.55 26.54 15.43
C ASP A 318 -22.70 26.63 14.14
N PRO A 319 -23.00 25.78 13.14
CA PRO A 319 -22.18 25.67 11.94
C PRO A 319 -22.24 26.97 11.14
N LYS A 320 -21.10 27.35 10.55
CA LYS A 320 -20.97 28.62 9.85
C LYS A 320 -21.88 28.67 8.63
N GLU A 321 -22.31 29.86 8.24
CA GLU A 321 -23.10 30.06 7.03
C GLU A 321 -22.43 29.47 5.76
N GLU A 322 -21.10 29.55 5.68
CA GLU A 322 -20.25 29.04 4.60
C GLU A 322 -20.03 27.50 4.63
N ASP A 323 -20.48 26.80 5.67
CA ASP A 323 -20.23 25.37 5.80
C ASP A 323 -20.96 24.55 4.73
N VAL A 324 -20.21 23.91 3.84
CA VAL A 324 -20.76 23.00 2.82
C VAL A 324 -21.15 21.65 3.42
N ILE A 325 -22.34 21.17 3.07
CA ILE A 325 -22.86 19.83 3.36
C ILE A 325 -22.26 18.85 2.35
N LYS A 326 -21.52 17.86 2.84
CA LYS A 326 -20.93 16.78 2.03
C LYS A 326 -21.77 15.50 2.14
N GLU A 327 -21.53 14.56 1.22
CA GLU A 327 -21.90 13.16 1.40
C GLU A 327 -21.46 12.65 2.78
N ASN A 328 -22.26 11.78 3.40
CA ASN A 328 -22.05 11.24 4.76
C ASN A 328 -22.05 12.26 5.91
N SER A 329 -22.37 13.54 5.67
CA SER A 329 -22.62 14.50 6.77
C SER A 329 -23.87 14.10 7.57
N VAL A 330 -23.95 14.47 8.86
CA VAL A 330 -25.19 14.35 9.65
C VAL A 330 -25.60 15.72 10.16
N ILE A 331 -26.78 16.20 9.77
CA ILE A 331 -27.31 17.51 10.20
C ILE A 331 -28.09 17.34 11.49
N LEU A 332 -27.74 18.09 12.53
CA LEU A 332 -28.51 18.18 13.77
C LEU A 332 -29.46 19.39 13.67
N ALA A 333 -30.78 19.14 13.75
CA ALA A 333 -31.79 20.19 13.56
C ALA A 333 -32.90 20.14 14.63
N VAL A 334 -33.42 21.31 14.98
CA VAL A 334 -34.44 21.55 16.00
C VAL A 334 -35.69 22.18 15.36
N GLY A 335 -36.89 21.73 15.71
CA GLY A 335 -38.13 22.31 15.23
C GLY A 335 -39.38 21.55 15.66
N THR A 336 -40.54 21.92 15.11
CA THR A 336 -41.77 21.13 15.27
C THR A 336 -41.67 19.82 14.47
N PRO A 337 -42.42 18.76 14.85
CA PRO A 337 -42.43 17.48 14.11
C PRO A 337 -42.74 17.64 12.61
N GLU A 338 -43.64 18.54 12.26
CA GLU A 338 -44.01 18.88 10.89
C GLU A 338 -42.84 19.50 10.12
N GLY A 339 -42.12 20.43 10.75
CA GLY A 339 -41.00 21.11 10.12
C GLY A 339 -39.77 20.24 9.96
N LEU A 340 -39.51 19.38 10.94
CA LEU A 340 -38.49 18.33 10.87
C LEU A 340 -38.85 17.28 9.81
N SER A 341 -40.13 16.94 9.63
CA SER A 341 -40.60 16.05 8.55
C SER A 341 -40.40 16.66 7.16
N LYS A 342 -40.66 17.98 7.00
CA LYS A 342 -40.33 18.70 5.76
C LYS A 342 -38.81 18.70 5.48
N LEU A 343 -37.98 18.92 6.50
CA LEU A 343 -36.52 18.86 6.36
C LEU A 343 -36.06 17.45 5.98
N LYS A 344 -36.60 16.39 6.62
CA LYS A 344 -36.31 14.98 6.29
C LYS A 344 -36.48 14.68 4.80
N LYS A 345 -37.49 15.24 4.14
CA LYS A 345 -37.72 15.02 2.69
C LYS A 345 -36.60 15.53 1.78
N LEU A 346 -35.72 16.42 2.29
CA LEU A 346 -34.57 16.95 1.55
C LEU A 346 -33.28 16.14 1.79
N THR A 347 -33.24 15.23 2.76
CA THR A 347 -31.96 14.73 3.32
C THR A 347 -31.37 13.43 2.76
N HIS A 348 -31.96 12.57 1.93
CA HIS A 348 -33.04 12.66 0.95
C HIS A 348 -32.66 11.68 -0.19
#